data_AF-C6X1J6-F1
#
_entry.id   AF-C6X1J6-F1
#
_cell.length_a   1.000
_cell.length_b   1.000
_cell.length_c   1.000
_cell.angle_alpha   90.00
_cell.angle_beta   90.00
_cell.angle_gamma   90.00
#
_symmetry.space_group_name_H-M   'P 1'
#
loop_
_entity.id
_entity.type
_entity.pdbx_description
1 polymer ?
#
loop_
_entity_poly.entity_id
_entity_poly.type
_entity_poly.pdbx_seq_one_letter_code
_entity_poly.pdbx_strand_id
1 'polypeptide(L)'
;MIYKLLLSTFSILTLATCQNQTMTEKNLTTSADTENTTHATPTPPKTAEPEMSVGLPPDSAAVELSKQEQANAAKNTAGVIYLKEGENKFLKEYEMNVTFKKMTEDSRCPEGVNCVWEGVAVAEVELMGLATRPVTVRLSTMNDAKKGHTKTQDFNGHSVSLVEVTPNTTSSKGFKSIAGNYRIGIKITKGMSGNTSDQRTTKK
;
A
#
# COMPACT_ATOMS: atom_id res chain seq x y z
N MET A 1 -55.97 12.33 -34.79
CA MET A 1 -55.69 13.18 -33.61
C MET A 1 -54.18 13.40 -33.56
N ILE A 2 -53.68 14.39 -34.30
CA ILE A 2 -53.41 15.78 -33.86
C ILE A 2 -52.16 15.89 -32.97
N TYR A 3 -51.06 16.27 -33.63
CA TYR A 3 -49.85 17.02 -33.25
C TYR A 3 -49.59 17.40 -31.78
N LYS A 4 -48.31 17.28 -31.39
CA LYS A 4 -47.36 18.36 -30.98
C LYS A 4 -46.09 17.68 -30.40
N LEU A 5 -44.98 17.55 -31.13
CA LEU A 5 -43.93 18.55 -31.39
C LEU A 5 -43.79 19.63 -30.30
N LEU A 6 -42.82 19.45 -29.39
CA LEU A 6 -42.15 20.54 -28.68
C LEU A 6 -40.64 20.26 -28.67
N LEU A 7 -39.97 20.89 -29.64
CA LEU A 7 -38.57 21.25 -29.57
C LEU A 7 -38.39 22.25 -28.42
N SER A 8 -37.47 21.96 -27.49
CA SER A 8 -36.90 22.96 -26.59
C SER A 8 -35.41 23.05 -26.85
N THR A 9 -35.08 24.12 -27.54
CA THR A 9 -33.77 24.62 -27.91
C THR A 9 -33.08 25.32 -26.74
N PHE A 10 -31.75 25.12 -26.67
CA PHE A 10 -30.72 26.06 -26.21
C PHE A 10 -30.84 26.69 -24.81
N SER A 11 -29.83 26.38 -23.98
CA SER A 11 -29.11 27.44 -23.27
C SER A 11 -27.65 27.02 -23.09
N ILE A 12 -26.81 27.59 -23.94
CA ILE A 12 -25.38 27.73 -23.74
C ILE A 12 -25.22 28.75 -22.61
N LEU A 13 -24.58 28.34 -21.51
CA LEU A 13 -23.99 29.29 -20.57
C LEU A 13 -22.49 29.03 -20.55
N THR A 14 -21.78 29.84 -21.32
CA THR A 14 -20.34 30.09 -21.22
C THR A 14 -20.06 31.01 -20.03
N LEU A 15 -18.76 31.10 -19.67
CA LEU A 15 -18.10 31.93 -18.64
C LEU A 15 -17.80 31.12 -17.35
N ALA A 16 -16.58 31.06 -16.82
CA ALA A 16 -15.48 32.00 -16.91
C ALA A 16 -14.11 31.29 -16.96
N THR A 17 -13.23 31.82 -17.81
CA THR A 17 -11.78 31.57 -17.80
C THR A 17 -11.15 32.27 -16.60
N CYS A 18 -10.54 31.52 -15.68
CA CYS A 18 -9.47 32.06 -14.84
C CYS A 18 -8.14 31.78 -15.52
N GLN A 19 -7.66 32.75 -16.29
CA GLN A 19 -6.23 32.99 -16.44
C GLN A 19 -5.83 33.90 -15.27
N ASN A 20 -4.84 33.49 -14.47
CA ASN A 20 -3.82 34.47 -14.08
C ASN A 20 -2.50 33.82 -13.66
N GLN A 21 -1.52 34.09 -14.54
CA GLN A 21 -0.19 34.60 -14.23
C GLN A 21 0.83 33.63 -13.60
N THR A 22 1.50 32.95 -14.53
CA THR A 22 2.96 32.81 -14.54
C THR A 22 3.65 34.14 -14.23
N MET A 23 4.42 34.18 -13.15
CA MET A 23 5.54 35.10 -13.01
C MET A 23 6.79 34.36 -13.48
N THR A 24 7.32 34.81 -14.62
CA THR A 24 8.68 34.52 -15.07
C THR A 24 9.57 35.61 -14.51
N GLU A 25 10.61 35.27 -13.76
CA GLU A 25 11.80 36.11 -13.66
C GLU A 25 12.99 35.33 -14.22
N LYS A 26 13.50 35.86 -15.33
CA LYS A 26 14.76 35.49 -16.00
C LYS A 26 15.87 36.36 -15.43
N ASN A 27 17.02 35.75 -15.14
CA ASN A 27 18.42 36.16 -15.42
C ASN A 27 19.32 35.56 -14.31
N LEU A 28 20.52 35.04 -14.55
CA LEU A 28 21.49 35.32 -15.60
C LEU A 28 22.44 34.11 -15.74
N THR A 29 22.68 33.72 -16.98
CA THR A 29 23.76 32.86 -17.45
C THR A 29 25.13 33.54 -17.23
N THR A 30 26.21 32.79 -16.96
CA THR A 30 27.44 32.77 -17.79
C THR A 30 28.61 32.07 -17.09
N SER A 31 29.19 31.18 -17.89
CA SER A 31 30.35 30.31 -17.72
C SER A 31 31.70 31.04 -17.73
N ALA A 32 32.76 30.33 -17.31
CA ALA A 32 34.13 30.28 -17.85
C ALA A 32 35.09 29.99 -16.68
N ASP A 33 35.63 28.77 -16.57
CA ASP A 33 36.91 28.33 -17.16
C ASP A 33 38.13 29.10 -16.63
N THR A 34 39.07 28.38 -15.99
CA THR A 34 40.42 28.11 -16.55
C THR A 34 41.38 27.57 -15.47
N GLU A 35 42.01 26.43 -15.80
CA GLU A 35 43.34 25.87 -15.48
C GLU A 35 44.05 26.24 -14.15
N ASN A 36 44.36 25.23 -13.32
CA ASN A 36 45.55 24.35 -13.36
C ASN A 36 46.83 25.05 -12.85
N THR A 37 47.37 24.55 -11.73
CA THR A 37 48.81 24.28 -11.57
C THR A 37 49.03 23.38 -10.34
N THR A 38 49.55 22.20 -10.64
CA THR A 38 50.33 21.26 -9.81
C THR A 38 51.14 21.90 -8.67
N HIS A 39 51.19 21.25 -7.51
CA HIS A 39 52.46 21.03 -6.81
C HIS A 39 52.41 19.80 -5.92
N ALA A 40 53.54 19.10 -5.92
CA ALA A 40 53.77 17.75 -5.46
C ALA A 40 53.86 17.59 -3.93
N THR A 41 53.70 16.33 -3.54
CA THR A 41 53.89 15.65 -2.25
C THR A 41 55.09 16.11 -1.43
N PRO A 42 54.98 16.01 -0.09
CA PRO A 42 55.99 15.27 0.66
C PRO A 42 55.39 14.24 1.63
N THR A 43 55.87 12.99 1.54
CA THR A 43 55.70 11.89 2.51
C THR A 43 56.48 12.21 3.79
N PRO A 44 56.03 11.86 5.01
CA PRO A 44 56.35 10.56 5.66
C PRO A 44 55.28 10.14 6.74
N PRO A 45 55.42 9.10 7.59
CA PRO A 45 56.26 7.89 7.58
C PRO A 45 55.45 6.57 7.73
N LYS A 46 56.14 5.46 7.42
CA LYS A 46 55.80 4.07 7.74
C LYS A 46 55.83 3.85 9.26
N THR A 47 54.78 3.29 9.88
CA THR A 47 54.77 2.31 11.01
C THR A 47 53.36 2.16 11.61
N ALA A 48 52.98 0.89 11.83
CA ALA A 48 51.84 0.37 12.60
C ALA A 48 50.43 0.52 11.99
N GLU A 49 49.99 -0.59 11.40
CA GLU A 49 48.61 -1.00 11.23
C GLU A 49 47.85 -0.80 12.56
N PRO A 50 46.73 -0.04 12.61
CA PRO A 50 45.91 -0.02 13.81
C PRO A 50 45.32 -1.41 13.94
N GLU A 51 45.66 -2.12 15.01
CA GLU A 51 45.04 -3.40 15.33
C GLU A 51 43.53 -3.21 15.26
N MET A 52 42.88 -3.91 14.33
CA MET A 52 41.44 -4.05 14.37
C MET A 52 41.13 -4.65 15.72
N SER A 53 40.59 -3.83 16.62
CA SER A 53 39.92 -4.29 17.83
C SER A 53 38.97 -5.38 17.36
N VAL A 54 39.28 -6.63 17.68
CA VAL A 54 38.36 -7.74 17.53
C VAL A 54 37.10 -7.29 18.26
N GLY A 55 36.10 -6.92 17.46
CA GLY A 55 34.87 -6.34 17.96
C GLY A 55 34.34 -7.26 19.04
N LEU A 56 33.97 -6.69 20.18
CA LEU A 56 33.30 -7.45 21.22
C LEU A 56 32.20 -8.28 20.53
N PRO A 57 32.09 -9.59 20.80
CA PRO A 57 31.01 -10.37 20.24
C PRO A 57 29.69 -9.65 20.55
N PRO A 58 28.73 -9.63 19.60
CA PRO A 58 27.44 -9.02 19.86
C PRO A 58 26.91 -9.61 21.15
N ASP A 59 26.49 -8.74 22.08
CA ASP A 59 25.93 -9.21 23.33
C ASP A 59 24.82 -10.21 23.01
N SER A 60 24.75 -11.29 23.79
CA SER A 60 23.80 -12.37 23.55
C SER A 60 22.36 -11.84 23.51
N ALA A 61 22.10 -10.72 24.18
CA ALA A 61 20.85 -9.97 24.15
C ALA A 61 20.52 -9.39 22.75
N ALA A 62 21.43 -8.72 22.04
CA ALA A 62 21.18 -8.20 20.69
C ALA A 62 21.01 -9.33 19.66
N VAL A 63 21.72 -10.45 19.84
CA VAL A 63 21.51 -11.65 19.00
C VAL A 63 20.14 -12.24 19.24
N GLU A 64 19.66 -12.30 20.48
CA GLU A 64 18.30 -12.77 20.80
C GLU A 64 17.21 -11.83 20.30
N LEU A 65 17.41 -10.51 20.43
CA LEU A 65 16.48 -9.49 19.92
C LEU A 65 16.36 -9.56 18.40
N SER A 66 17.47 -9.62 17.67
CA SER A 66 17.44 -9.74 16.20
C SER A 66 16.80 -11.05 15.73
N LYS A 67 17.00 -12.16 16.45
CA LYS A 67 16.35 -13.45 16.15
C LYS A 67 14.85 -13.42 16.44
N GLN A 68 14.42 -12.73 17.49
CA GLN A 68 13.00 -12.51 17.80
C GLN A 68 12.34 -11.59 16.77
N GLU A 69 12.98 -10.51 16.34
CA GLU A 69 12.48 -9.63 15.28
C GLU A 69 12.32 -10.37 13.95
N GLN A 70 13.30 -11.20 13.57
CA GLN A 70 13.22 -12.05 12.38
C GLN A 70 12.12 -13.11 12.49
N ALA A 71 11.98 -13.74 13.67
CA ALA A 71 10.90 -14.69 13.92
C ALA A 71 9.50 -14.03 13.91
N ASN A 72 9.40 -12.78 14.37
CA ASN A 72 8.18 -11.99 14.34
C ASN A 72 7.84 -11.50 12.92
N ALA A 73 8.83 -11.12 12.11
CA ALA A 73 8.65 -10.79 10.70
C ALA A 73 8.20 -12.02 9.88
N ALA A 74 8.77 -13.19 10.15
CA ALA A 74 8.36 -14.46 9.54
C ALA A 74 6.96 -14.91 9.98
N LYS A 75 6.58 -14.70 11.26
CA LYS A 75 5.22 -14.96 11.75
C LYS A 75 4.18 -14.00 11.16
N ASN A 76 4.55 -12.75 10.90
CA ASN A 76 3.65 -11.76 10.30
C ASN A 76 3.36 -12.02 8.82
N THR A 77 4.25 -12.72 8.11
CA THR A 77 4.08 -13.08 6.69
C THR A 77 3.47 -14.46 6.47
N ALA A 78 3.49 -15.35 7.47
CA ALA A 78 2.82 -16.64 7.39
C ALA A 78 1.30 -16.49 7.19
N GLY A 79 0.78 -17.08 6.12
CA GLY A 79 -0.65 -17.04 5.77
C GLY A 79 -1.11 -15.75 5.09
N VAL A 80 -0.19 -14.90 4.63
CA VAL A 80 -0.53 -13.73 3.80
C VAL A 80 -0.66 -14.15 2.34
N ILE A 81 -1.81 -13.82 1.75
CA ILE A 81 -2.10 -14.04 0.33
C ILE A 81 -1.84 -12.73 -0.40
N TYR A 82 -0.96 -12.77 -1.41
CA TYR A 82 -0.64 -11.61 -2.21
C TYR A 82 -1.41 -11.59 -3.53
N LEU A 83 -1.96 -10.43 -3.89
CA LEU A 83 -2.63 -10.19 -5.15
C LEU A 83 -2.10 -8.90 -5.79
N LYS A 84 -1.82 -8.93 -7.09
CA LYS A 84 -1.59 -7.74 -7.92
C LYS A 84 -2.93 -7.09 -8.29
N GLU A 85 -2.89 -5.80 -8.59
CA GLU A 85 -4.08 -5.08 -9.04
C GLU A 85 -4.66 -5.73 -10.30
N GLY A 86 -5.97 -5.98 -10.29
CA GLY A 86 -6.69 -6.73 -11.31
C GLY A 86 -6.55 -8.26 -11.23
N GLU A 87 -5.73 -8.80 -10.33
CA GLU A 87 -5.53 -10.26 -10.20
C GLU A 87 -6.72 -10.92 -9.47
N ASN A 88 -7.17 -12.05 -10.00
CA ASN A 88 -8.17 -12.93 -9.38
C ASN A 88 -7.51 -14.26 -9.01
N LYS A 89 -7.72 -14.71 -7.77
CA LYS A 89 -7.26 -16.01 -7.27
C LYS A 89 -8.40 -16.79 -6.63
N PHE A 90 -8.56 -18.03 -7.07
CA PHE A 90 -9.37 -19.00 -6.34
C PHE A 90 -8.55 -19.60 -5.19
N LEU A 91 -9.01 -19.39 -3.96
CA LEU A 91 -8.39 -19.93 -2.77
C LEU A 91 -9.14 -21.17 -2.32
N LYS A 92 -8.63 -22.35 -2.71
CA LYS A 92 -9.27 -23.65 -2.44
C LYS A 92 -9.58 -23.88 -0.96
N GLU A 93 -8.67 -23.48 -0.06
CA GLU A 93 -8.82 -23.63 1.39
C GLU A 93 -10.04 -22.89 1.95
N TYR A 94 -10.42 -21.78 1.32
CA TYR A 94 -11.52 -20.92 1.75
C TYR A 94 -12.73 -20.99 0.82
N GLU A 95 -12.67 -21.85 -0.21
CA GLU A 95 -13.73 -22.03 -1.21
C GLU A 95 -14.26 -20.71 -1.80
N MET A 96 -13.36 -19.75 -2.04
CA MET A 96 -13.72 -18.43 -2.57
C MET A 96 -12.71 -17.91 -3.58
N ASN A 97 -13.22 -17.17 -4.56
CA ASN A 97 -12.45 -16.30 -5.43
C ASN A 97 -12.25 -14.95 -4.75
N VAL A 98 -11.03 -14.47 -4.80
CA VAL A 98 -10.64 -13.15 -4.33
C VAL A 98 -10.03 -12.39 -5.49
N THR A 99 -10.62 -11.25 -5.83
CA THR A 99 -10.09 -10.34 -6.84
C THR A 99 -9.68 -9.03 -6.20
N PHE A 100 -8.42 -8.66 -6.32
CA PHE A 100 -7.99 -7.31 -5.98
C PHE A 100 -8.35 -6.38 -7.14
N LYS A 101 -9.38 -5.55 -6.98
CA LYS A 101 -9.89 -4.72 -8.08
C LYS A 101 -8.95 -3.55 -8.36
N LYS A 102 -8.72 -2.73 -7.34
CA LYS A 102 -7.89 -1.51 -7.41
C LYS A 102 -7.69 -0.90 -6.04
N MET A 103 -6.71 0.00 -5.94
CA MET A 103 -6.67 0.98 -4.85
C MET A 103 -7.63 2.13 -5.16
N THR A 104 -8.43 2.52 -4.16
CA THR A 104 -9.34 3.69 -4.23
C THR A 104 -8.74 4.94 -3.62
N GLU A 105 -7.82 4.76 -2.68
CA GLU A 105 -7.12 5.83 -1.98
C GLU A 105 -5.75 5.33 -1.56
N ASP A 106 -4.75 6.20 -1.67
CA ASP A 106 -3.47 6.02 -1.01
C ASP A 106 -2.92 7.39 -0.60
N SER A 107 -3.09 7.71 0.67
CA SER A 107 -2.54 8.90 1.31
C SER A 107 -1.42 8.54 2.28
N ARG A 108 -0.88 7.31 2.21
CA ARG A 108 0.19 6.85 3.09
C ARG A 108 1.40 7.78 3.00
N CYS A 109 2.11 7.93 4.11
CA CYS A 109 3.33 8.73 4.14
C CYS A 109 4.31 8.24 3.05
N PRO A 110 4.67 9.11 2.09
CA PRO A 110 5.61 8.72 1.04
C PRO A 110 6.98 8.35 1.61
N GLU A 111 7.69 7.49 0.90
CA GLU A 111 9.07 7.17 1.26
C GLU A 111 9.98 8.40 1.09
N GLY A 112 10.89 8.59 2.05
CA GLY A 112 11.90 9.66 2.00
C GLY A 112 11.43 11.03 2.46
N VAL A 113 10.24 11.13 3.07
CA VAL A 113 9.75 12.39 3.67
C VAL A 113 9.48 12.22 5.16
N ASN A 114 9.53 13.34 5.89
CA ASN A 114 9.16 13.38 7.30
C ASN A 114 7.67 13.73 7.43
N CYS A 115 6.80 12.72 7.59
CA CYS A 115 5.36 12.95 7.79
C CYS A 115 5.00 12.97 9.29
N VAL A 116 4.10 13.87 9.64
CA VAL A 116 3.50 13.90 11.00
C VAL A 116 2.39 12.84 11.13
N TRP A 117 1.79 12.39 10.03
CA TRP A 117 0.68 11.42 10.02
C TRP A 117 0.93 10.35 8.94
N GLU A 118 0.71 9.07 9.28
CA GLU A 118 0.99 7.90 8.43
C GLU A 118 0.04 7.75 7.23
N GLY A 119 -1.10 8.46 7.23
CA GLY A 119 -2.10 8.39 6.15
C GLY A 119 -2.78 7.01 5.99
N VAL A 120 -3.69 6.87 5.02
CA VAL A 120 -4.47 5.64 4.80
C VAL A 120 -4.43 5.19 3.35
N ALA A 121 -4.38 3.88 3.14
CA ALA A 121 -4.62 3.27 1.84
C ALA A 121 -5.87 2.41 1.91
N VAL A 122 -6.73 2.48 0.87
CA VAL A 122 -8.01 1.76 0.80
C VAL A 122 -8.11 0.95 -0.50
N ALA A 123 -8.12 -0.37 -0.37
CA ALA A 123 -8.27 -1.34 -1.46
C ALA A 123 -9.74 -1.74 -1.65
N GLU A 124 -10.17 -1.86 -2.90
CA GLU A 124 -11.39 -2.57 -3.28
C GLU A 124 -11.05 -4.03 -3.59
N VAL A 125 -11.66 -4.94 -2.83
CA VAL A 125 -11.49 -6.38 -2.99
C VAL A 125 -12.85 -7.00 -3.25
N GLU A 126 -12.97 -7.73 -4.35
CA GLU A 126 -14.18 -8.47 -4.70
C GLU A 126 -14.04 -9.92 -4.22
N LEU A 127 -15.03 -10.39 -3.46
CA LEU A 127 -15.08 -11.71 -2.84
C LEU A 127 -16.27 -12.47 -3.41
N MET A 128 -16.05 -13.73 -3.79
CA MET A 128 -17.08 -14.60 -4.33
C MET A 128 -16.86 -16.04 -3.88
N GLY A 129 -17.69 -16.55 -2.99
CA GLY A 129 -17.76 -17.98 -2.65
C GLY A 129 -18.40 -18.81 -3.76
N LEU A 130 -18.27 -20.14 -3.69
CA LEU A 130 -18.73 -21.09 -4.72
C LEU A 130 -20.20 -20.90 -5.16
N ALA A 131 -21.09 -20.55 -4.24
CA ALA A 131 -22.53 -20.42 -4.48
C ALA A 131 -23.07 -19.01 -4.16
N THR A 132 -22.19 -18.01 -4.10
CA THR A 132 -22.56 -16.62 -3.76
C THR A 132 -22.33 -15.68 -4.93
N ARG A 133 -23.04 -14.55 -4.95
CA ARG A 133 -22.74 -13.46 -5.92
C ARG A 133 -21.46 -12.72 -5.49
N PRO A 134 -20.72 -12.12 -6.43
CA PRO A 134 -19.60 -11.25 -6.09
C PRO A 134 -20.03 -10.10 -5.18
N VAL A 135 -19.26 -9.86 -4.13
CA VAL A 135 -19.41 -8.72 -3.21
C VAL A 135 -18.11 -7.95 -3.16
N THR A 136 -18.16 -6.65 -3.44
CA THR A 136 -16.99 -5.77 -3.30
C THR A 136 -16.97 -5.19 -1.91
N VAL A 137 -15.86 -5.42 -1.19
CA VAL A 137 -15.57 -4.83 0.11
C VAL A 137 -14.44 -3.81 0.00
N ARG A 138 -14.46 -2.80 0.88
CA ARG A 138 -13.38 -1.84 1.03
C ARG A 138 -12.57 -2.19 2.26
N LEU A 139 -11.29 -2.51 2.06
CA LEU A 139 -10.34 -2.79 3.14
C LEU A 139 -9.31 -1.68 3.19
N SER A 140 -8.93 -1.26 4.39
CA SER A 140 -7.99 -0.15 4.58
C SER A 140 -6.82 -0.55 5.47
N THR A 141 -5.71 0.20 5.39
CA THR A 141 -4.51 -0.09 6.18
C THR A 141 -4.69 0.19 7.68
N MET A 142 -5.69 0.99 8.05
CA MET A 142 -6.05 1.34 9.43
C MET A 142 -7.52 1.05 9.73
N ASN A 143 -7.89 1.07 11.01
CA ASN A 143 -9.28 0.97 11.43
C ASN A 143 -9.71 2.32 12.03
N ASP A 144 -10.58 3.04 11.33
CA ASP A 144 -11.19 4.30 11.78
C ASP A 144 -12.66 4.32 11.34
N ALA A 145 -13.53 3.80 12.21
CA ALA A 145 -14.96 3.73 11.94
C ALA A 145 -15.61 5.10 11.72
N LYS A 146 -15.06 6.18 12.31
CA LYS A 146 -15.60 7.54 12.14
C LYS A 146 -15.39 8.06 10.72
N LYS A 147 -14.32 7.60 10.06
CA LYS A 147 -14.00 7.93 8.66
C LYS A 147 -14.43 6.86 7.67
N GLY A 148 -15.08 5.79 8.14
CA GLY A 148 -15.48 4.66 7.30
C GLY A 148 -14.32 3.80 6.82
N HIS A 149 -13.18 3.82 7.52
CA HIS A 149 -12.04 2.96 7.24
C HIS A 149 -12.13 1.71 8.12
N THR A 150 -12.13 0.54 7.50
CA THR A 150 -12.07 -0.73 8.22
C THR A 150 -10.96 -1.60 7.65
N LYS A 151 -10.14 -2.18 8.53
CA LYS A 151 -9.03 -3.05 8.13
C LYS A 151 -9.49 -4.46 7.76
N THR A 152 -10.61 -4.88 8.34
CA THR A 152 -11.14 -6.23 8.27
C THR A 152 -12.62 -6.22 7.91
N GLN A 153 -13.04 -7.10 7.02
CA GLN A 153 -14.44 -7.30 6.67
C GLN A 153 -14.77 -8.79 6.71
N ASP A 154 -16.00 -9.12 7.11
CA ASP A 154 -16.46 -10.50 7.16
C ASP A 154 -17.16 -10.89 5.85
N PHE A 155 -16.84 -12.08 5.35
CA PHE A 155 -17.45 -12.66 4.17
C PHE A 155 -17.56 -14.17 4.33
N ASN A 156 -18.79 -14.70 4.21
CA ASN A 156 -19.07 -16.14 4.26
C ASN A 156 -18.48 -16.86 5.49
N GLY A 157 -18.55 -16.23 6.67
CA GLY A 157 -17.98 -16.78 7.91
C GLY A 157 -16.45 -16.70 8.00
N HIS A 158 -15.79 -15.91 7.15
CA HIS A 158 -14.36 -15.63 7.20
C HIS A 158 -14.11 -14.14 7.42
N SER A 159 -13.10 -13.80 8.21
CA SER A 159 -12.64 -12.41 8.35
C SER A 159 -11.45 -12.17 7.43
N VAL A 160 -11.60 -11.25 6.48
CA VAL A 160 -10.61 -10.87 5.48
C VAL A 160 -10.00 -9.53 5.88
N SER A 161 -8.69 -9.49 6.08
CA SER A 161 -7.96 -8.31 6.55
C SER A 161 -6.90 -7.86 5.56
N LEU A 162 -6.79 -6.56 5.32
CA LEU A 162 -5.66 -5.99 4.58
C LEU A 162 -4.47 -5.84 5.53
N VAL A 163 -3.34 -6.45 5.19
CA VAL A 163 -2.13 -6.44 6.04
C VAL A 163 -0.96 -5.70 5.40
N GLU A 164 -0.89 -5.68 4.07
CA GLU A 164 0.23 -5.07 3.34
C GLU A 164 -0.27 -4.41 2.06
N VAL A 165 0.36 -3.29 1.68
CA VAL A 165 0.13 -2.61 0.39
C VAL A 165 1.49 -2.19 -0.15
N THR A 166 1.80 -2.57 -1.38
CA THR A 166 3.05 -2.27 -2.08
C THR A 166 2.75 -1.83 -3.51
N PRO A 167 3.55 -0.96 -4.14
CA PRO A 167 4.62 -0.16 -3.55
C PRO A 167 4.06 0.95 -2.63
N ASN A 168 4.94 1.64 -1.90
CA ASN A 168 4.58 2.92 -1.29
C ASN A 168 4.71 4.05 -2.31
N THR A 169 4.11 5.21 -2.03
CA THR A 169 4.35 6.43 -2.81
C THR A 169 5.72 7.01 -2.47
N THR A 170 6.24 7.86 -3.34
CA THR A 170 7.45 8.66 -3.09
C THR A 170 7.13 10.14 -3.34
N SER A 171 8.04 11.05 -2.96
CA SER A 171 7.88 12.48 -3.28
C SER A 171 7.71 12.76 -4.77
N SER A 172 8.23 11.88 -5.64
CA SER A 172 8.14 12.01 -7.10
C SER A 172 7.03 11.16 -7.74
N LYS A 173 6.56 10.11 -7.07
CA LYS A 173 5.54 9.17 -7.57
C LYS A 173 4.40 9.04 -6.57
N GLY A 174 3.37 9.87 -6.73
CA GLY A 174 2.14 9.81 -5.94
C GLY A 174 1.15 8.72 -6.40
N PHE A 175 0.05 8.56 -5.66
CA PHE A 175 -1.00 7.54 -5.87
C PHE A 175 -1.36 7.28 -7.34
N LYS A 176 -1.65 8.34 -8.11
CA LYS A 176 -2.10 8.23 -9.51
C LYS A 176 -1.02 7.67 -10.44
N SER A 177 0.25 7.93 -10.15
CA SER A 177 1.37 7.49 -11.00
C SER A 177 1.69 6.01 -10.89
N ILE A 178 1.27 5.38 -9.78
CA ILE A 178 1.51 3.95 -9.50
C ILE A 178 0.21 3.13 -9.51
N ALA A 179 -0.92 3.74 -9.86
CA ALA A 179 -2.18 3.02 -10.08
C ALA A 179 -2.00 1.90 -11.12
N GLY A 180 -2.59 0.74 -10.89
CA GLY A 180 -2.39 -0.47 -11.71
C GLY A 180 -1.14 -1.29 -11.36
N ASN A 181 -0.20 -0.73 -10.59
CA ASN A 181 1.03 -1.42 -10.18
C ASN A 181 1.01 -1.85 -8.71
N TYR A 182 -0.14 -1.73 -8.03
CA TYR A 182 -0.27 -2.16 -6.66
C TYR A 182 -0.26 -3.68 -6.52
N ARG A 183 0.23 -4.12 -5.36
CA ARG A 183 0.13 -5.46 -4.82
C ARG A 183 -0.30 -5.34 -3.36
N ILE A 184 -1.37 -6.03 -3.01
CA ILE A 184 -1.86 -6.11 -1.62
C ILE A 184 -1.51 -7.47 -1.04
N GLY A 185 -1.27 -7.49 0.27
CA GLY A 185 -1.26 -8.68 1.10
C GLY A 185 -2.53 -8.71 1.94
N ILE A 186 -3.30 -9.79 1.84
CA ILE A 186 -4.47 -10.03 2.67
C ILE A 186 -4.27 -11.25 3.56
N LYS A 187 -4.91 -11.25 4.72
CA LYS A 187 -4.98 -12.40 5.62
C LYS A 187 -6.44 -12.80 5.80
N ILE A 188 -6.71 -14.09 5.65
CA ILE A 188 -8.05 -14.66 5.85
C ILE A 188 -8.00 -15.52 7.10
N THR A 189 -8.95 -15.33 8.00
CA THR A 189 -9.14 -16.19 9.17
C THR A 189 -10.52 -16.81 9.11
N LYS A 190 -10.64 -18.10 9.40
CA LYS A 190 -11.93 -18.77 9.48
C LYS A 190 -12.61 -18.30 10.77
N GLY A 191 -13.73 -17.60 10.62
CA GLY A 191 -14.62 -17.33 11.73
C GLY A 191 -15.22 -18.65 12.23
N MET A 192 -15.52 -18.71 13.52
CA MET A 192 -16.09 -19.89 14.19
C MET A 192 -17.57 -20.07 13.77
N SER A 193 -17.85 -20.23 12.48
CA SER A 193 -19.18 -20.55 11.98
C SER A 193 -19.32 -22.06 11.79
N GLY A 194 -19.85 -22.72 12.83
CA GLY A 194 -20.74 -23.87 12.66
C GLY A 194 -20.16 -25.25 12.39
N ASN A 195 -19.15 -25.70 13.14
CA ASN A 195 -19.01 -27.14 13.41
C ASN A 195 -19.78 -27.47 14.70
N THR A 196 -21.11 -27.51 14.58
CA THR A 196 -21.96 -28.13 15.59
C THR A 196 -22.97 -28.98 14.85
N SER A 197 -22.52 -30.10 14.29
CA SER A 197 -23.38 -31.26 14.16
C SER A 197 -23.61 -31.81 15.57
N ASP A 198 -24.41 -31.07 16.34
CA ASP A 198 -24.92 -31.55 17.60
C ASP A 198 -25.77 -32.79 17.30
N GLN A 199 -25.45 -33.85 18.03
CA GLN A 199 -26.10 -35.12 17.97
C GLN A 199 -27.59 -34.91 18.25
N ARG A 200 -28.43 -34.99 17.20
CA ARG A 200 -29.86 -35.21 17.38
C ARG A 200 -30.05 -36.65 17.89
N THR A 201 -29.81 -36.86 19.18
CA THR A 201 -30.35 -38.00 19.92
C THR A 201 -31.86 -37.85 19.98
N THR A 202 -32.55 -38.52 19.06
CA THR A 202 -33.98 -38.79 19.18
C THR A 202 -34.20 -39.74 20.36
N LYS A 203 -34.68 -39.19 21.47
CA LYS A 203 -35.32 -39.96 22.54
C LYS A 203 -36.63 -39.28 22.93
N LYS A 204 -37.73 -39.73 22.34
CA LYS A 204 -38.96 -40.07 23.07
C LYS A 204 -39.91 -40.86 22.19
#